data_AF-D8SLK1-F1
#
_entry.id   AF-D8SLK1-F1
#
_cell.length_a   1.000
_cell.length_b   1.000
_cell.length_c   1.000
_cell.angle_alpha   90.00
_cell.angle_beta   90.00
_cell.angle_gamma   90.00
#
_symmetry.space_group_name_H-M   'P 1'
#
loop_
_entity.id
_entity.type
_entity.pdbx_description
1 polymer ?
#
loop_
_entity_poly.entity_id
_entity_poly.type
_entity_poly.pdbx_seq_one_letter_code
_entity_poly.pdbx_strand_id
1 'polypeptide(L)'
;MISLAAHFFAARYYTWARAADELQQPGGVHPAPILATRGFLHAEIRGDFHEIRSSICDLIVVARLLNVTLVVPKLREVVAKQISSKFRGFDYLYDEQHFVSVLSNDVPVVTRLPKRLRQKTKNQSYLVVSSTTSVDFYVQDVLPEIEKEGVVGLSVSGGGCLQSLLGTDLEHYQRLRCRVAFHALKFRQEIEELSTKMLARLKTAGKPFMALHLGLERDTLAYHGCAERFQDVHTELIQYRRAKMIKNGIVRGELNVDSEMQWLNGSCPLMPDEVGVLLRSLGYKQTSRIYISGVEVFGGQRILLPLRSMYPNLEDRTTLTTARERFTVYGEEPDFPPPPPFILPKINEKARLAAWEKAGPRPRPLPPPAGRPKYSHELEGWWGWIGESDTEPAPALKDMRIRSHKLLWQALDYIICTQADAFFSAFDEDKSGHPNFASLVMGHRVYAGASRRTYRPERKPLAKLLMQVRDHMYDPGREWMAAARNSILKSSGEEGIAAASSSVRPLSFLSHPLPECVCSRNQSQSEAEAPGRCPEWSRRSGLAGFGDTEEQDMDFMDSVEEEELPLNSTAAAAVDRLAVVDSAERSPSEDAFMAEVDEDNDPND
;
A
#
# COMPACT_ATOMS: atom_id res chain seq x y z
N MET A 1 15.64 28.90 26.90
CA MET A 1 15.29 28.37 25.56
C MET A 1 14.53 27.04 25.60
N ILE A 2 14.98 25.99 26.31
CA ILE A 2 14.33 24.65 26.29
C ILE A 2 12.80 24.68 26.50
N SER A 3 12.29 25.48 27.44
CA SER A 3 10.84 25.61 27.71
C SER A 3 10.00 26.10 26.50
N LEU A 4 10.55 26.95 25.63
CA LEU A 4 9.84 27.46 24.45
C LEU A 4 9.61 26.37 23.39
N ALA A 5 10.55 25.43 23.22
CA ALA A 5 10.36 24.30 22.31
C ALA A 5 9.21 23.40 22.78
N ALA A 6 9.12 23.13 24.09
CA ALA A 6 8.00 22.40 24.67
C ALA A 6 6.65 23.11 24.46
N HIS A 7 6.60 24.44 24.62
CA HIS A 7 5.39 25.23 24.37
C HIS A 7 4.95 25.20 22.90
N PHE A 8 5.86 25.21 21.93
CA PHE A 8 5.49 25.09 20.50
C PHE A 8 5.01 23.69 20.11
N PHE A 9 5.57 22.62 20.70
CA PHE A 9 5.06 21.26 20.52
C PHE A 9 3.69 21.08 21.18
N ALA A 10 3.53 21.55 22.43
CA ALA A 10 2.27 21.56 23.14
C ALA A 10 1.20 22.35 22.37
N ALA A 11 1.52 23.56 21.87
CA ALA A 11 0.59 24.37 21.10
C ALA A 11 0.05 23.64 19.84
N ARG A 12 0.89 22.87 19.12
CA ARG A 12 0.43 22.08 17.97
C ARG A 12 -0.43 20.87 18.36
N TYR A 13 -0.17 20.24 19.50
CA TYR A 13 -1.09 19.22 20.07
C TYR A 13 -2.40 19.85 20.55
N TYR A 14 -2.35 21.00 21.22
CA TYR A 14 -3.53 21.74 21.67
C TYR A 14 -4.36 22.33 20.52
N THR A 15 -3.78 22.65 19.36
CA THR A 15 -4.59 22.97 18.16
C THR A 15 -5.27 21.74 17.57
N TRP A 16 -4.72 20.54 17.77
CA TRP A 16 -5.41 19.28 17.42
C TRP A 16 -6.58 19.03 18.37
N ALA A 17 -6.39 19.24 19.68
CA ALA A 17 -7.47 19.21 20.66
C ALA A 17 -8.56 20.25 20.36
N ARG A 18 -8.21 21.52 20.09
CA ARG A 18 -9.20 22.57 19.78
C ARG A 18 -9.95 22.35 18.47
N ALA A 19 -9.29 21.89 17.41
CA ALA A 19 -9.99 21.57 16.16
C ALA A 19 -10.91 20.34 16.30
N ALA A 20 -10.57 19.40 17.21
CA ALA A 20 -11.50 18.35 17.62
C ALA A 20 -12.66 18.91 18.46
N ASP A 21 -12.40 19.76 19.46
CA ASP A 21 -13.42 20.42 20.29
C ASP A 21 -14.42 21.27 19.46
N GLU A 22 -13.95 21.94 18.39
CA GLU A 22 -14.82 22.69 17.47
C GLU A 22 -15.69 21.77 16.59
N LEU A 23 -15.21 20.57 16.25
CA LEU A 23 -16.02 19.48 15.68
C LEU A 23 -16.87 18.72 16.72
N GLN A 24 -16.67 19.00 18.02
CA GLN A 24 -17.38 18.42 19.16
C GLN A 24 -18.61 19.24 19.58
N GLN A 25 -18.96 20.29 18.82
CA GLN A 25 -20.28 20.93 18.84
C GLN A 25 -21.37 19.86 18.67
N PRO A 26 -22.29 19.64 19.64
CA PRO A 26 -23.33 18.62 19.56
C PRO A 26 -24.49 19.05 18.64
N GLY A 27 -24.19 19.21 17.35
CA GLY A 27 -25.11 19.65 16.28
C GLY A 27 -26.17 18.63 15.87
N GLY A 28 -26.73 17.90 16.84
CA GLY A 28 -27.77 16.90 16.64
C GLY A 28 -28.08 16.15 17.93
N VAL A 29 -29.36 16.14 18.33
CA VAL A 29 -29.85 15.29 19.43
C VAL A 29 -29.92 13.86 18.93
N HIS A 30 -28.80 13.14 19.00
CA HIS A 30 -28.79 11.70 18.75
C HIS A 30 -29.54 10.98 19.88
N PRO A 31 -30.57 10.16 19.59
CA PRO A 31 -31.26 9.40 20.62
C PRO A 31 -30.29 8.39 21.24
N ALA A 32 -30.15 8.48 22.56
CA ALA A 32 -29.32 7.61 23.38
C ALA A 32 -29.62 6.12 23.11
N PRO A 33 -28.63 5.22 23.21
CA PRO A 33 -28.81 3.83 22.86
C PRO A 33 -29.89 3.18 23.72
N ILE A 34 -30.79 2.44 23.06
CA ILE A 34 -31.89 1.75 23.73
C ILE A 34 -31.28 0.65 24.62
N LEU A 35 -31.54 0.75 25.93
CA LEU A 35 -30.98 -0.15 26.96
C LEU A 35 -31.31 -1.65 26.74
N ALA A 36 -32.26 -1.97 25.87
CA ALA A 36 -32.52 -3.30 25.34
C ALA A 36 -32.04 -3.40 23.87
N THR A 37 -30.83 -3.91 23.67
CA THR A 37 -30.34 -4.33 22.33
C THR A 37 -30.88 -5.70 21.97
N ARG A 38 -31.16 -5.95 20.69
CA ARG A 38 -31.76 -7.21 20.20
C ARG A 38 -30.91 -8.47 20.39
N GLY A 39 -29.60 -8.31 20.46
CA GLY A 39 -28.66 -9.41 20.66
C GLY A 39 -27.21 -8.95 20.55
N PHE A 40 -26.29 -9.89 20.30
CA PHE A 40 -24.85 -9.62 20.21
C PHE A 40 -24.29 -9.90 18.81
N LEU A 41 -23.46 -8.99 18.30
CA LEU A 41 -22.66 -9.20 17.10
C LEU A 41 -21.19 -9.40 17.50
N HIS A 42 -20.51 -10.41 16.97
CA HIS A 42 -19.06 -10.53 17.12
C HIS A 42 -18.37 -10.74 15.78
N ALA A 43 -17.17 -10.20 15.62
CA ALA A 43 -16.43 -10.29 14.37
C ALA A 43 -15.03 -10.89 14.54
N GLU A 44 -14.59 -11.57 13.49
CA GLU A 44 -13.19 -11.85 13.20
C GLU A 44 -12.80 -11.11 11.93
N ILE A 45 -11.74 -10.31 12.00
CA ILE A 45 -11.23 -9.51 10.88
C ILE A 45 -9.87 -10.06 10.48
N ARG A 46 -9.68 -10.29 9.18
CA ARG A 46 -8.43 -10.72 8.57
C ARG A 46 -8.03 -9.72 7.48
N GLY A 47 -6.78 -9.31 7.47
CA GLY A 47 -6.27 -8.39 6.48
C GLY A 47 -5.09 -7.58 6.99
N ASP A 48 -4.62 -6.70 6.12
CA ASP A 48 -3.62 -5.68 6.42
C ASP A 48 -4.22 -4.51 7.22
N PHE A 49 -3.36 -3.63 7.74
CA PHE A 49 -3.73 -2.51 8.62
C PHE A 49 -4.85 -1.59 8.07
N HIS A 50 -4.91 -1.39 6.75
CA HIS A 50 -5.93 -0.52 6.13
C HIS A 50 -7.27 -1.24 5.96
N GLU A 51 -7.25 -2.51 5.55
CA GLU A 51 -8.40 -3.41 5.50
C GLU A 51 -9.08 -3.50 6.88
N ILE A 52 -8.28 -3.78 7.92
CA ILE A 52 -8.72 -3.87 9.32
C ILE A 52 -9.42 -2.58 9.75
N ARG A 53 -8.85 -1.40 9.44
CA ARG A 53 -9.44 -0.12 9.83
C ARG A 53 -10.79 0.11 9.15
N SER A 54 -10.93 -0.24 7.87
CA SER A 54 -12.22 -0.16 7.17
C SER A 54 -13.26 -1.10 7.78
N SER A 55 -12.89 -2.36 8.02
CA SER A 55 -13.80 -3.36 8.60
C SER A 55 -14.31 -3.00 9.99
N ILE A 56 -13.49 -2.40 10.88
CA ILE A 56 -13.97 -1.98 12.21
C ILE A 56 -14.98 -0.82 12.11
N CYS A 57 -14.78 0.11 11.18
CA CYS A 57 -15.72 1.23 10.97
C CYS A 57 -17.08 0.73 10.48
N ASP A 58 -17.08 -0.24 9.56
CA ASP A 58 -18.28 -0.87 9.03
C ASP A 58 -19.04 -1.67 10.10
N LEU A 59 -18.33 -2.45 10.92
CA LEU A 59 -18.94 -3.25 12.00
C LEU A 59 -19.66 -2.40 13.05
N ILE A 60 -19.18 -1.18 13.34
CA ILE A 60 -19.89 -0.24 14.22
C ILE A 60 -21.16 0.30 13.55
N VAL A 61 -21.12 0.61 12.24
CA VAL A 61 -22.32 1.00 11.49
C VAL A 61 -23.35 -0.13 11.45
N VAL A 62 -22.95 -1.36 11.16
CA VAL A 62 -23.83 -2.54 11.17
C VAL A 62 -24.43 -2.77 12.57
N ALA A 63 -23.65 -2.62 13.64
CA ALA A 63 -24.16 -2.77 14.99
C ALA A 63 -25.18 -1.68 15.38
N ARG A 64 -24.98 -0.41 14.94
CA ARG A 64 -25.97 0.66 15.10
C ARG A 64 -27.23 0.40 14.29
N LEU A 65 -27.08 0.03 13.01
CA LEU A 65 -28.17 -0.26 12.06
C LEU A 65 -29.13 -1.33 12.62
N LEU A 66 -28.58 -2.41 13.19
CA LEU A 66 -29.37 -3.52 13.70
C LEU A 66 -29.86 -3.32 15.15
N ASN A 67 -29.41 -2.27 15.86
CA ASN A 67 -29.62 -2.05 17.29
C ASN A 67 -29.17 -3.26 18.16
N VAL A 68 -27.91 -3.68 17.95
CA VAL A 68 -27.28 -4.82 18.61
C VAL A 68 -26.03 -4.40 19.39
N THR A 69 -25.67 -5.15 20.42
CA THR A 69 -24.42 -4.94 21.16
C THR A 69 -23.25 -5.49 20.34
N LEU A 70 -22.27 -4.66 19.97
CA LEU A 70 -21.05 -5.15 19.32
C LEU A 70 -20.08 -5.70 20.38
N VAL A 71 -19.46 -6.83 20.07
CA VAL A 71 -18.32 -7.37 20.82
C VAL A 71 -17.04 -6.96 20.11
N VAL A 72 -16.07 -6.41 20.86
CA VAL A 72 -14.78 -5.92 20.33
C VAL A 72 -14.18 -6.93 19.32
N PRO A 73 -13.95 -6.52 18.05
CA PRO A 73 -13.53 -7.45 16.99
C PRO A 73 -12.18 -8.11 17.25
N LYS A 74 -12.03 -9.38 16.84
CA LYS A 74 -10.76 -10.12 16.91
C LYS A 74 -9.95 -9.88 15.64
N LEU A 75 -8.71 -9.43 15.79
CA LEU A 75 -7.78 -9.25 14.68
C LEU A 75 -7.00 -10.56 14.46
N ARG A 76 -7.31 -11.31 13.40
CA ARG A 76 -6.61 -12.57 13.07
C ARG A 76 -5.60 -12.37 11.95
N GLU A 77 -4.36 -12.13 12.35
CA GLU A 77 -3.18 -12.27 11.49
C GLU A 77 -2.76 -13.75 11.36
N VAL A 78 -2.08 -14.11 10.26
CA VAL A 78 -1.67 -15.49 9.92
C VAL A 78 -0.41 -15.89 10.70
N VAL A 79 -0.57 -16.00 12.02
CA VAL A 79 0.53 -16.24 12.96
C VAL A 79 0.63 -17.72 13.34
N ALA A 80 1.83 -18.30 13.18
CA ALA A 80 2.13 -19.70 13.43
C ALA A 80 1.87 -20.15 14.87
N LYS A 81 1.79 -21.48 15.07
CA LYS A 81 1.43 -22.12 16.35
C LYS A 81 2.43 -21.84 17.50
N GLN A 82 3.67 -21.46 17.19
CA GLN A 82 4.73 -21.21 18.18
C GLN A 82 4.76 -19.77 18.73
N ILE A 83 3.86 -18.89 18.30
CA ILE A 83 3.86 -17.47 18.66
C ILE A 83 2.60 -17.12 19.47
N SER A 84 2.78 -16.32 20.53
CA SER A 84 1.76 -15.98 21.53
C SER A 84 0.42 -15.53 20.93
N SER A 85 -0.67 -15.87 21.61
CA SER A 85 -2.00 -15.35 21.32
C SER A 85 -2.21 -13.91 21.79
N LYS A 86 -1.34 -13.37 22.67
CA LYS A 86 -1.38 -11.97 23.12
C LYS A 86 -1.21 -10.97 21.95
N PHE A 87 -0.42 -11.32 20.93
CA PHE A 87 -0.14 -10.46 19.77
C PHE A 87 -1.29 -10.43 18.74
N ARG A 88 -2.52 -10.84 19.12
CA ARG A 88 -3.67 -11.06 18.22
C ARG A 88 -4.96 -10.41 18.74
N GLY A 89 -4.82 -9.43 19.63
CA GLY A 89 -5.91 -8.72 20.28
C GLY A 89 -6.18 -7.35 19.68
N PHE A 90 -7.38 -6.81 19.93
CA PHE A 90 -7.69 -5.40 19.62
C PHE A 90 -6.85 -4.46 20.49
N ASP A 91 -6.75 -4.82 21.78
CA ASP A 91 -5.87 -4.25 22.82
C ASP A 91 -4.37 -4.31 22.48
N TYR A 92 -3.96 -5.15 21.53
CA TYR A 92 -2.57 -5.17 21.07
C TYR A 92 -2.22 -4.01 20.12
N LEU A 93 -3.22 -3.34 19.55
CA LEU A 93 -3.05 -2.26 18.56
C LEU A 93 -3.71 -0.95 19.00
N TYR A 94 -4.92 -1.04 19.54
CA TYR A 94 -5.78 0.07 19.90
C TYR A 94 -6.04 0.13 21.40
N ASP A 95 -6.38 1.33 21.89
CA ASP A 95 -6.87 1.53 23.25
C ASP A 95 -8.33 1.04 23.36
N GLU A 96 -8.52 -0.18 23.88
CA GLU A 96 -9.84 -0.81 24.05
C GLU A 96 -10.77 0.03 24.96
N GLN A 97 -10.21 0.72 25.95
CA GLN A 97 -11.01 1.51 26.91
C GLN A 97 -11.51 2.80 26.26
N HIS A 98 -10.62 3.51 25.57
CA HIS A 98 -10.97 4.70 24.77
C HIS A 98 -12.00 4.37 23.69
N PHE A 99 -11.80 3.26 22.96
CA PHE A 99 -12.73 2.81 21.91
C PHE A 99 -14.14 2.58 22.45
N VAL A 100 -14.28 1.86 23.57
CA VAL A 100 -15.57 1.63 24.22
C VAL A 100 -16.17 2.93 24.78
N SER A 101 -15.36 3.82 25.36
CA SER A 101 -15.88 5.05 25.95
C SER A 101 -16.39 6.05 24.91
N VAL A 102 -15.66 6.25 23.80
CA VAL A 102 -16.05 7.19 22.73
C VAL A 102 -17.36 6.76 22.05
N LEU A 103 -17.57 5.45 21.90
CA LEU A 103 -18.72 4.90 21.19
C LEU A 103 -19.94 4.61 22.08
N SER A 104 -19.83 4.86 23.39
CA SER A 104 -20.88 4.56 24.39
C SER A 104 -22.23 5.21 24.12
N ASN A 105 -22.27 6.37 23.45
CA ASN A 105 -23.50 7.06 23.04
C ASN A 105 -24.04 6.61 21.67
N ASP A 106 -23.24 5.87 20.90
CA ASP A 106 -23.56 5.39 19.56
C ASP A 106 -24.02 3.93 19.58
N VAL A 107 -23.16 3.04 20.07
CA VAL A 107 -23.36 1.59 20.02
C VAL A 107 -22.89 1.01 21.35
N PRO A 108 -23.69 0.16 22.02
CA PRO A 108 -23.20 -0.63 23.13
C PRO A 108 -22.06 -1.55 22.64
N VAL A 109 -20.82 -1.24 23.03
CA VAL A 109 -19.64 -2.06 22.75
C VAL A 109 -19.21 -2.78 24.04
N VAL A 110 -19.00 -4.10 23.97
CA VAL A 110 -18.46 -4.89 25.09
C VAL A 110 -17.18 -5.63 24.70
N THR A 111 -16.22 -5.69 25.62
CA THR A 111 -14.92 -6.35 25.38
C THR A 111 -15.06 -7.86 25.21
N ARG A 112 -16.07 -8.48 25.83
CA ARG A 112 -16.27 -9.94 25.85
C ARG A 112 -17.75 -10.32 25.89
N LEU A 113 -18.14 -11.31 25.09
CA LEU A 113 -19.47 -11.95 25.16
C LEU A 113 -19.82 -12.42 26.59
N PRO A 114 -21.10 -12.36 27.00
CA PRO A 114 -21.59 -12.96 28.24
C PRO A 114 -21.25 -14.45 28.37
N LYS A 115 -21.00 -14.93 29.60
CA LYS A 115 -20.55 -16.32 29.87
C LYS A 115 -21.46 -17.40 29.25
N ARG A 116 -22.78 -17.18 29.21
CA ARG A 116 -23.75 -18.10 28.58
C ARG A 116 -23.55 -18.18 27.06
N LEU A 117 -23.55 -17.05 26.37
CA LEU A 117 -23.37 -16.98 24.92
C LEU A 117 -21.99 -17.50 24.47
N ARG A 118 -20.93 -17.24 25.25
CA ARG A 118 -19.57 -17.77 25.01
C ARG A 118 -19.46 -19.29 24.93
N GLN A 119 -20.42 -20.03 25.46
CA GLN A 119 -20.46 -21.49 25.34
C GLN A 119 -21.15 -21.90 24.03
N LYS A 120 -22.25 -21.23 23.66
CA LYS A 120 -22.99 -21.43 22.40
C LYS A 120 -22.13 -21.13 21.17
N THR A 121 -21.42 -20.01 21.17
CA THR A 121 -20.56 -19.56 20.05
C THR A 121 -19.29 -20.39 19.83
N LYS A 122 -19.06 -21.50 20.56
CA LYS A 122 -17.87 -22.36 20.35
C LYS A 122 -17.93 -23.12 19.02
N ASN A 123 -19.13 -23.51 18.60
CA ASN A 123 -19.37 -24.37 17.44
C ASN A 123 -20.16 -23.64 16.33
N GLN A 124 -20.43 -22.33 16.49
CA GLN A 124 -21.18 -21.55 15.51
C GLN A 124 -20.28 -21.18 14.32
N SER A 125 -20.81 -21.36 13.11
CA SER A 125 -20.22 -20.84 11.87
C SER A 125 -20.18 -19.32 11.87
N TYR A 126 -19.19 -18.74 11.19
CA TYR A 126 -19.15 -17.29 10.95
C TYR A 126 -19.68 -17.03 9.54
N LEU A 127 -20.62 -16.10 9.40
CA LEU A 127 -21.08 -15.62 8.08
C LEU A 127 -19.94 -14.85 7.41
N VAL A 128 -19.67 -15.11 6.13
CA VAL A 128 -18.61 -14.42 5.38
C VAL A 128 -19.19 -13.17 4.72
N VAL A 129 -18.54 -12.02 4.92
CA VAL A 129 -19.00 -10.71 4.44
C VAL A 129 -17.84 -9.90 3.83
N SER A 130 -18.17 -8.96 2.95
CA SER A 130 -17.22 -8.21 2.10
C SER A 130 -17.53 -6.71 2.07
N SER A 131 -16.61 -5.90 1.52
CA SER A 131 -16.84 -4.49 1.17
C SER A 131 -18.02 -4.24 0.22
N THR A 132 -18.56 -5.28 -0.42
CA THR A 132 -19.72 -5.22 -1.33
C THR A 132 -21.04 -5.67 -0.69
N THR A 133 -21.05 -6.12 0.57
CA THR A 133 -22.27 -6.51 1.28
C THR A 133 -23.20 -5.30 1.45
N SER A 134 -24.49 -5.49 1.13
CA SER A 134 -25.50 -4.42 1.16
C SER A 134 -26.06 -4.16 2.58
N VAL A 135 -26.75 -3.03 2.73
CA VAL A 135 -27.53 -2.71 3.94
C VAL A 135 -28.65 -3.75 4.16
N ASP A 136 -29.33 -4.15 3.09
CA ASP A 136 -30.47 -5.07 3.14
C ASP A 136 -30.10 -6.45 3.68
N PHE A 137 -28.96 -7.03 3.27
CA PHE A 137 -28.48 -8.32 3.79
C PHE A 137 -28.39 -8.32 5.34
N TYR A 138 -27.96 -7.21 5.93
CA TYR A 138 -27.89 -7.11 7.39
C TYR A 138 -29.28 -7.06 8.04
N VAL A 139 -30.27 -6.45 7.40
CA VAL A 139 -31.63 -6.31 7.93
C VAL A 139 -32.50 -7.54 7.66
N GLN A 140 -32.27 -8.24 6.54
CA GLN A 140 -33.10 -9.35 6.07
C GLN A 140 -32.54 -10.73 6.48
N ASP A 141 -31.22 -10.94 6.43
CA ASP A 141 -30.58 -12.22 6.76
C ASP A 141 -29.97 -12.23 8.17
N VAL A 142 -29.12 -11.24 8.49
CA VAL A 142 -28.33 -11.25 9.73
C VAL A 142 -29.19 -10.93 10.96
N LEU A 143 -30.12 -9.97 10.85
CA LEU A 143 -30.95 -9.55 11.97
C LEU A 143 -31.88 -10.67 12.50
N PRO A 144 -32.62 -11.44 11.67
CA PRO A 144 -33.40 -12.56 12.16
C PRO A 144 -32.56 -13.69 12.77
N GLU A 145 -31.33 -13.95 12.30
CA GLU A 145 -30.43 -14.89 12.96
C GLU A 145 -30.01 -14.37 14.36
N ILE A 146 -29.76 -13.07 14.52
CA ILE A 146 -29.48 -12.48 15.84
C ILE A 146 -30.68 -12.58 16.78
N GLU A 147 -31.91 -12.29 16.31
CA GLU A 147 -33.10 -12.38 17.16
C GLU A 147 -33.43 -13.83 17.55
N LYS A 148 -33.16 -14.80 16.66
CA LYS A 148 -33.32 -16.24 16.91
C LYS A 148 -32.25 -16.82 17.84
N GLU A 149 -30.98 -16.57 17.56
CA GLU A 149 -29.86 -17.22 18.24
C GLU A 149 -29.29 -16.41 19.41
N GLY A 150 -29.64 -15.12 19.51
CA GLY A 150 -29.13 -14.15 20.49
C GLY A 150 -27.71 -13.65 20.21
N VAL A 151 -27.01 -14.26 19.24
CA VAL A 151 -25.63 -13.95 18.87
C VAL A 151 -25.28 -14.45 17.48
N VAL A 152 -24.59 -13.64 16.67
CA VAL A 152 -24.07 -14.01 15.33
C VAL A 152 -22.59 -13.62 15.21
N GLY A 153 -21.86 -14.44 14.45
CA GLY A 153 -20.44 -14.23 14.12
C GLY A 153 -20.22 -13.83 12.67
N LEU A 154 -19.47 -12.75 12.42
CA LEU A 154 -19.05 -12.31 11.09
C LEU A 154 -17.56 -12.57 10.84
N SER A 155 -17.22 -13.17 9.70
CA SER A 155 -15.86 -13.36 9.21
C SER A 155 -15.59 -12.37 8.09
N VAL A 156 -14.75 -11.38 8.38
CA VAL A 156 -14.43 -10.28 7.48
C VAL A 156 -13.02 -10.47 6.91
N SER A 157 -12.86 -10.35 5.59
CA SER A 157 -11.57 -10.48 4.90
C SER A 157 -11.51 -9.68 3.61
N GLY A 158 -10.38 -9.04 3.31
CA GLY A 158 -10.22 -8.21 2.10
C GLY A 158 -10.62 -6.74 2.28
N GLY A 159 -10.85 -6.31 3.52
CA GLY A 159 -11.23 -4.94 3.87
C GLY A 159 -12.72 -4.63 3.74
N GLY A 160 -13.23 -3.90 4.73
CA GLY A 160 -14.65 -3.54 4.83
C GLY A 160 -15.57 -4.74 5.11
N CYS A 161 -16.83 -4.46 5.46
CA CYS A 161 -17.91 -5.45 5.49
C CYS A 161 -19.28 -4.86 5.08
N LEU A 162 -19.29 -3.64 4.53
CA LEU A 162 -20.48 -2.93 4.08
C LEU A 162 -20.10 -2.01 2.91
N GLN A 163 -20.99 -1.87 1.92
CA GLN A 163 -20.82 -0.97 0.77
C GLN A 163 -20.19 0.40 1.14
N SER A 164 -19.14 0.81 0.43
CA SER A 164 -18.38 2.04 0.74
C SER A 164 -19.27 3.30 0.66
N LEU A 165 -20.16 3.35 -0.33
CA LEU A 165 -21.16 4.39 -0.51
C LEU A 165 -22.52 3.91 -0.01
N LEU A 166 -23.05 4.59 1.01
CA LEU A 166 -24.41 4.44 1.51
C LEU A 166 -25.32 5.53 0.93
N GLY A 167 -26.65 5.30 0.97
CA GLY A 167 -27.66 6.26 0.52
C GLY A 167 -27.61 7.60 1.27
N THR A 168 -28.23 8.64 0.70
CA THR A 168 -28.19 10.01 1.28
C THR A 168 -29.01 10.15 2.57
N ASP A 169 -29.95 9.24 2.81
CA ASP A 169 -30.65 8.99 4.07
C ASP A 169 -29.72 8.39 5.14
N LEU A 170 -28.78 7.55 4.71
CA LEU A 170 -27.78 6.87 5.53
C LEU A 170 -26.48 7.70 5.73
N GLU A 171 -26.45 8.98 5.33
CA GLU A 171 -25.31 9.91 5.50
C GLU A 171 -24.82 9.98 6.96
N HIS A 172 -25.72 9.77 7.93
CA HIS A 172 -25.39 9.72 9.35
C HIS A 172 -24.55 8.49 9.74
N TYR A 173 -24.69 7.36 9.05
CA TYR A 173 -23.81 6.19 9.22
C TYR A 173 -22.44 6.43 8.59
N GLN A 174 -22.34 7.16 7.48
CA GLN A 174 -21.05 7.61 6.94
C GLN A 174 -20.31 8.50 7.96
N ARG A 175 -21.00 9.44 8.61
CA ARG A 175 -20.42 10.24 9.71
C ARG A 175 -19.97 9.38 10.90
N LEU A 176 -20.71 8.33 11.27
CA LEU A 176 -20.31 7.39 12.31
C LEU A 176 -19.02 6.63 11.91
N ARG A 177 -18.95 6.11 10.68
CA ARG A 177 -17.74 5.54 10.06
C ARG A 177 -16.53 6.46 10.21
N CYS A 178 -16.68 7.76 9.90
CA CYS A 178 -15.65 8.78 10.08
C CYS A 178 -15.19 8.95 11.54
N ARG A 179 -16.14 9.06 12.48
CA ARG A 179 -15.84 9.20 13.92
C ARG A 179 -15.12 7.97 14.47
N VAL A 180 -15.51 6.76 14.04
CA VAL A 180 -14.79 5.54 14.39
C VAL A 180 -13.35 5.57 13.87
N ALA A 181 -13.16 5.92 12.60
CA ALA A 181 -11.87 5.91 11.94
C ALA A 181 -10.84 6.89 12.55
N PHE A 182 -11.26 8.12 12.81
CA PHE A 182 -10.35 9.22 13.16
C PHE A 182 -10.36 9.61 14.64
N HIS A 183 -11.37 9.20 15.42
CA HIS A 183 -11.45 9.51 16.86
C HIS A 183 -11.50 8.26 17.76
N ALA A 184 -12.27 7.22 17.42
CA ALA A 184 -12.39 6.04 18.29
C ALA A 184 -11.23 5.04 18.14
N LEU A 185 -10.70 4.86 16.93
CA LEU A 185 -9.55 3.97 16.65
C LEU A 185 -8.20 4.61 17.01
N LYS A 186 -8.07 4.98 18.28
CA LYS A 186 -6.86 5.49 18.92
C LYS A 186 -5.89 4.34 19.25
N PHE A 187 -4.60 4.50 18.94
CA PHE A 187 -3.58 3.51 19.29
C PHE A 187 -3.30 3.46 20.79
N ARG A 188 -2.82 2.32 21.28
CA ARG A 188 -2.38 2.22 22.69
C ARG A 188 -1.13 3.06 22.97
N GLN A 189 -0.98 3.44 24.24
CA GLN A 189 -0.03 4.47 24.70
C GLN A 189 1.41 4.24 24.25
N GLU A 190 1.93 3.01 24.22
CA GLU A 190 3.34 2.77 23.86
C GLU A 190 3.64 3.11 22.39
N ILE A 191 2.63 2.96 21.51
CA ILE A 191 2.71 3.33 20.09
C ILE A 191 2.68 4.87 19.95
N GLU A 192 1.82 5.55 20.70
CA GLU A 192 1.76 7.03 20.72
C GLU A 192 3.04 7.65 21.28
N GLU A 193 3.59 7.07 22.35
CA GLU A 193 4.84 7.53 22.95
C GLU A 193 6.05 7.32 22.03
N LEU A 194 6.16 6.15 21.38
CA LEU A 194 7.28 5.88 20.48
C LEU A 194 7.19 6.71 19.21
N SER A 195 6.01 6.83 18.60
CA SER A 195 5.82 7.70 17.44
C SER A 195 6.06 9.18 17.78
N THR A 196 5.70 9.65 18.97
CA THR A 196 6.08 10.99 19.47
C THR A 196 7.60 11.16 19.56
N LYS A 197 8.33 10.16 20.09
CA LYS A 197 9.81 10.17 20.15
C LYS A 197 10.43 10.17 18.74
N MET A 198 9.87 9.40 17.80
CA MET A 198 10.29 9.38 16.39
C MET A 198 10.02 10.73 15.68
N LEU A 199 8.86 11.36 15.90
CA LEU A 199 8.53 12.68 15.36
C LEU A 199 9.46 13.78 15.89
N ALA A 200 9.84 13.73 17.17
CA ALA A 200 10.82 14.65 17.74
C ALA A 200 12.22 14.47 17.11
N ARG A 201 12.65 13.23 16.86
CA ARG A 201 13.91 12.90 16.14
C ARG A 201 13.89 13.43 14.70
N LEU A 202 12.80 13.19 13.97
CA LEU A 202 12.61 13.67 12.60
C LEU A 202 12.61 15.20 12.51
N LYS A 203 11.81 15.88 13.34
CA LYS A 203 11.68 17.36 13.38
C LYS A 203 12.74 18.06 14.26
N THR A 204 13.85 17.40 14.54
CA THR A 204 14.99 17.97 15.31
C THR A 204 15.47 19.28 14.66
N ALA A 205 15.76 20.28 15.51
CA ALA A 205 16.09 21.65 15.11
C ALA A 205 15.05 22.33 14.20
N GLY A 206 13.78 21.91 14.27
CA GLY A 206 12.68 22.51 13.51
C GLY A 206 12.70 22.23 12.00
N LYS A 207 13.58 21.33 11.54
CA LYS A 207 13.67 20.97 10.12
C LYS A 207 12.42 20.18 9.68
N PRO A 208 11.79 20.53 8.54
CA PRO A 208 10.70 19.74 8.01
C PRO A 208 11.20 18.39 7.46
N PHE A 209 10.32 17.39 7.42
CA PHE A 209 10.62 16.11 6.77
C PHE A 209 9.48 15.66 5.83
N MET A 210 9.86 14.91 4.80
CA MET A 210 8.93 14.16 3.96
C MET A 210 8.82 12.73 4.46
N ALA A 211 7.61 12.16 4.46
CA ALA A 211 7.43 10.72 4.50
C ALA A 211 7.19 10.16 3.09
N LEU A 212 7.83 9.04 2.78
CA LEU A 212 7.76 8.32 1.52
C LEU A 212 7.22 6.92 1.79
N HIS A 213 6.20 6.49 1.05
CA HIS A 213 5.78 5.10 1.01
C HIS A 213 6.16 4.48 -0.34
N LEU A 214 6.93 3.40 -0.32
CA LEU A 214 7.43 2.77 -1.55
C LEU A 214 6.49 1.68 -2.13
N GLY A 215 5.68 1.02 -1.31
CA GLY A 215 4.81 -0.08 -1.74
C GLY A 215 5.51 -1.30 -2.37
N LEU A 216 6.84 -1.40 -2.23
CA LEU A 216 7.66 -2.52 -2.68
C LEU A 216 7.50 -3.74 -1.74
N GLU A 217 6.29 -4.23 -1.53
CA GLU A 217 6.01 -5.49 -0.84
C GLU A 217 6.05 -6.65 -1.86
N ARG A 218 6.63 -7.82 -1.49
CA ARG A 218 6.80 -8.96 -2.40
C ARG A 218 5.48 -9.40 -3.04
N ASP A 219 4.41 -9.34 -2.26
CA ASP A 219 3.08 -9.79 -2.67
C ASP A 219 2.45 -8.83 -3.69
N THR A 220 2.60 -7.51 -3.52
CA THR A 220 2.20 -6.49 -4.51
C THR A 220 2.92 -6.67 -5.85
N LEU A 221 4.24 -6.86 -5.80
CA LEU A 221 5.08 -7.07 -6.98
C LEU A 221 4.70 -8.37 -7.73
N ALA A 222 4.41 -9.44 -6.99
CA ALA A 222 3.97 -10.72 -7.54
C ALA A 222 2.56 -10.67 -8.14
N TYR A 223 1.63 -9.96 -7.48
CA TYR A 223 0.25 -9.81 -7.93
C TYR A 223 0.16 -9.04 -9.25
N HIS A 224 0.89 -7.92 -9.39
CA HIS A 224 0.85 -7.12 -10.60
C HIS A 224 1.71 -7.65 -11.76
N GLY A 225 2.73 -8.47 -11.48
CA GLY A 225 3.67 -8.97 -12.50
C GLY A 225 4.80 -7.98 -12.76
N CYS A 226 5.50 -7.59 -11.69
CA CYS A 226 6.57 -6.57 -11.72
C CYS A 226 7.94 -7.20 -11.41
N ALA A 227 8.22 -8.40 -11.93
CA ALA A 227 9.38 -9.20 -11.54
C ALA A 227 10.69 -8.69 -12.16
N GLU A 228 10.67 -8.31 -13.44
CA GLU A 228 11.86 -7.91 -14.21
C GLU A 228 12.29 -6.46 -13.91
N ARG A 229 11.49 -5.75 -13.10
CA ARG A 229 11.88 -4.48 -12.44
C ARG A 229 12.95 -4.70 -11.36
N PHE A 230 13.19 -5.95 -10.98
CA PHE A 230 14.28 -6.36 -10.11
C PHE A 230 15.29 -7.23 -10.86
N GLN A 231 16.49 -7.33 -10.30
CA GLN A 231 17.58 -8.18 -10.79
C GLN A 231 17.83 -9.36 -9.84
N ASP A 232 18.63 -10.31 -10.32
CA ASP A 232 19.15 -11.44 -9.56
C ASP A 232 18.02 -12.31 -8.94
N VAL A 233 18.22 -12.75 -7.70
CA VAL A 233 17.31 -13.63 -6.95
C VAL A 233 15.89 -13.05 -6.75
N HIS A 234 15.74 -11.73 -6.87
CA HIS A 234 14.51 -11.03 -6.53
C HIS A 234 13.42 -11.27 -7.59
N THR A 235 13.80 -11.35 -8.86
CA THR A 235 12.94 -11.72 -9.99
C THR A 235 12.33 -13.11 -9.75
N GLU A 236 13.18 -14.09 -9.41
CA GLU A 236 12.79 -15.47 -9.10
C GLU A 236 11.84 -15.54 -7.88
N LEU A 237 12.12 -14.77 -6.83
CA LEU A 237 11.29 -14.69 -5.63
C LEU A 237 9.90 -14.10 -5.88
N ILE A 238 9.79 -13.12 -6.79
CA ILE A 238 8.53 -12.53 -7.22
C ILE A 238 7.75 -13.53 -8.08
N GLN A 239 8.41 -14.17 -9.06
CA GLN A 239 7.77 -15.19 -9.92
C GLN A 239 7.30 -16.41 -9.13
N TYR A 240 8.11 -16.92 -8.20
CA TYR A 240 7.69 -18.01 -7.30
C TYR A 240 6.47 -17.62 -6.46
N ARG A 241 6.44 -16.39 -5.92
CA ARG A 241 5.29 -15.89 -5.17
C ARG A 241 4.04 -15.77 -6.05
N ARG A 242 4.20 -15.34 -7.30
CA ARG A 242 3.14 -15.24 -8.32
C ARG A 242 2.57 -16.62 -8.68
N ALA A 243 3.41 -17.62 -8.95
CA ALA A 243 2.98 -19.00 -9.18
C ALA A 243 2.14 -19.55 -8.01
N LYS A 244 2.54 -19.24 -6.76
CA LYS A 244 1.81 -19.60 -5.54
C LYS A 244 0.49 -18.83 -5.36
N MET A 245 0.38 -17.61 -5.91
CA MET A 245 -0.89 -16.86 -5.94
C MET A 245 -1.86 -17.41 -6.99
N ILE A 246 -1.36 -17.77 -8.18
CA ILE A 246 -2.14 -18.41 -9.26
C ILE A 246 -2.68 -19.76 -8.79
N LYS A 247 -1.83 -20.62 -8.22
CA LYS A 247 -2.23 -21.91 -7.65
C LYS A 247 -3.28 -21.81 -6.55
N ASN A 248 -3.36 -20.66 -5.86
CA ASN A 248 -4.33 -20.39 -4.81
C ASN A 248 -5.57 -19.62 -5.31
N GLY A 249 -5.70 -19.36 -6.62
CA GLY A 249 -6.83 -18.62 -7.21
C GLY A 249 -6.84 -17.11 -6.92
N ILE A 250 -5.77 -16.55 -6.33
CA ILE A 250 -5.65 -15.12 -5.98
C ILE A 250 -5.36 -14.28 -7.23
N VAL A 251 -4.58 -14.83 -8.16
CA VAL A 251 -4.26 -14.22 -9.47
C VAL A 251 -4.85 -15.11 -10.56
N ARG A 252 -5.65 -14.52 -11.46
CA ARG A 252 -6.27 -15.23 -12.61
C ARG A 252 -5.50 -15.12 -13.92
N GLY A 253 -4.41 -14.34 -13.95
CA GLY A 253 -3.56 -14.16 -15.12
C GLY A 253 -2.35 -15.09 -15.16
N GLU A 254 -1.59 -15.01 -16.25
CA GLU A 254 -0.42 -15.85 -16.52
C GLU A 254 0.72 -15.70 -15.51
N LEU A 255 1.59 -16.71 -15.44
CA LEU A 255 2.79 -16.66 -14.60
C LEU A 255 3.80 -15.65 -15.15
N ASN A 256 4.30 -15.87 -16.36
CA ASN A 256 5.17 -14.88 -16.99
C ASN A 256 4.32 -13.68 -17.47
N VAL A 257 4.84 -12.47 -17.28
CA VAL A 257 4.16 -11.22 -17.64
C VAL A 257 5.23 -10.17 -17.91
N ASP A 258 5.15 -9.49 -19.06
CA ASP A 258 5.99 -8.35 -19.41
C ASP A 258 5.88 -7.24 -18.35
N SER A 259 6.91 -7.11 -17.51
CA SER A 259 6.97 -6.15 -16.42
C SER A 259 7.17 -4.70 -16.89
N GLU A 260 7.74 -4.48 -18.10
CA GLU A 260 7.90 -3.13 -18.66
C GLU A 260 6.53 -2.62 -19.14
N MET A 261 5.71 -3.45 -19.79
CA MET A 261 4.30 -3.14 -20.09
C MET A 261 3.46 -2.91 -18.83
N GLN A 262 3.68 -3.68 -17.74
CA GLN A 262 2.95 -3.44 -16.48
C GLN A 262 3.33 -2.09 -15.86
N TRP A 263 4.62 -1.76 -15.85
CA TRP A 263 5.13 -0.47 -15.37
C TRP A 263 4.67 0.70 -16.25
N LEU A 264 4.71 0.58 -17.58
CA LEU A 264 4.17 1.57 -18.53
C LEU A 264 2.66 1.80 -18.39
N ASN A 265 1.91 0.79 -17.96
CA ASN A 265 0.49 0.93 -17.60
C ASN A 265 0.26 1.51 -16.20
N GLY A 266 1.32 1.85 -15.44
CA GLY A 266 1.23 2.36 -14.08
C GLY A 266 0.88 1.29 -13.03
N SER A 267 1.03 0.01 -13.35
CA SER A 267 0.65 -1.10 -12.46
C SER A 267 1.68 -1.43 -11.39
N CYS A 268 2.95 -1.09 -11.64
CA CYS A 268 4.05 -1.33 -10.71
C CYS A 268 4.31 -0.11 -9.82
N PRO A 269 4.83 -0.31 -8.60
CA PRO A 269 5.40 0.77 -7.80
C PRO A 269 6.52 1.51 -8.54
N LEU A 270 6.67 2.80 -8.28
CA LEU A 270 7.85 3.57 -8.71
C LEU A 270 9.08 3.13 -7.92
N MET A 271 10.20 2.91 -8.61
CA MET A 271 11.45 2.44 -8.01
C MET A 271 12.21 3.58 -7.30
N PRO A 272 13.14 3.29 -6.35
CA PRO A 272 13.72 4.34 -5.50
C PRO A 272 14.60 5.37 -6.24
N ASP A 273 15.20 4.97 -7.36
CA ASP A 273 15.84 5.86 -8.34
C ASP A 273 14.83 6.79 -9.02
N GLU A 274 13.76 6.24 -9.59
CA GLU A 274 12.67 6.99 -10.23
C GLU A 274 12.08 8.01 -9.27
N VAL A 275 11.73 7.58 -8.05
CA VAL A 275 11.24 8.44 -6.97
C VAL A 275 12.25 9.55 -6.65
N GLY A 276 13.54 9.23 -6.55
CA GLY A 276 14.56 10.23 -6.21
C GLY A 276 14.71 11.35 -7.25
N VAL A 277 14.54 11.02 -8.53
CA VAL A 277 14.57 11.98 -9.64
C VAL A 277 13.26 12.77 -9.73
N LEU A 278 12.10 12.15 -9.48
CA LEU A 278 10.81 12.85 -9.37
C LEU A 278 10.78 13.81 -8.16
N LEU A 279 11.40 13.47 -7.04
CA LEU A 279 11.60 14.40 -5.92
C LEU A 279 12.52 15.57 -6.31
N ARG A 280 13.50 15.33 -7.20
CA ARG A 280 14.39 16.39 -7.70
C ARG A 280 13.64 17.37 -8.60
N SER A 281 12.72 16.90 -9.45
CA SER A 281 11.89 17.76 -10.31
C SER A 281 10.91 18.63 -9.50
N LEU A 282 10.38 18.09 -8.40
CA LEU A 282 9.62 18.84 -7.38
C LEU A 282 10.46 19.87 -6.60
N GLY A 283 11.79 19.87 -6.75
CA GLY A 283 12.70 20.83 -6.13
C GLY A 283 13.23 20.44 -4.75
N TYR A 284 13.11 19.17 -4.34
CA TYR A 284 13.75 18.70 -3.10
C TYR A 284 15.27 18.67 -3.26
N LYS A 285 15.97 19.26 -2.28
CA LYS A 285 17.45 19.28 -2.23
C LYS A 285 17.98 17.96 -1.66
N GLN A 286 19.21 17.58 -1.98
CA GLN A 286 19.87 16.39 -1.41
C GLN A 286 19.88 16.39 0.13
N THR A 287 19.91 17.58 0.74
CA THR A 287 19.85 17.77 2.19
C THR A 287 18.46 17.51 2.81
N SER A 288 17.42 17.22 2.03
CA SER A 288 16.06 16.98 2.52
C SER A 288 16.01 15.71 3.36
N ARG A 289 15.35 15.76 4.51
CA ARG A 289 15.13 14.58 5.36
C ARG A 289 13.92 13.81 4.88
N ILE A 290 14.11 12.53 4.58
CA ILE A 290 13.07 11.62 4.09
C ILE A 290 12.94 10.45 5.07
N TYR A 291 11.72 10.19 5.53
CA TYR A 291 11.34 8.98 6.26
C TYR A 291 10.77 7.94 5.30
N ILE A 292 11.34 6.74 5.24
CA ILE A 292 10.73 5.61 4.53
C ILE A 292 9.77 4.89 5.48
N SER A 293 8.51 4.77 5.04
CA SER A 293 7.52 3.88 5.65
C SER A 293 7.40 2.56 4.89
N GLY A 294 7.08 1.51 5.63
CA GLY A 294 7.02 0.14 5.14
C GLY A 294 7.46 -0.83 6.23
N VAL A 295 6.75 -1.95 6.36
CA VAL A 295 7.14 -3.04 7.27
C VAL A 295 8.48 -3.61 6.84
N GLU A 296 8.56 -3.96 5.57
CA GLU A 296 9.77 -4.33 4.83
C GLU A 296 9.79 -3.56 3.51
N VAL A 297 10.97 -3.43 2.91
CA VAL A 297 11.14 -3.01 1.51
C VAL A 297 11.78 -4.20 0.81
N PHE A 298 11.13 -4.76 -0.20
CA PHE A 298 11.67 -5.90 -0.93
C PHE A 298 12.96 -5.50 -1.67
N GLY A 299 14.01 -6.34 -1.58
CA GLY A 299 15.39 -5.97 -1.94
C GLY A 299 16.18 -5.24 -0.84
N GLY A 300 15.55 -4.91 0.29
CA GLY A 300 16.19 -4.37 1.49
C GLY A 300 16.94 -3.06 1.25
N GLN A 301 18.02 -2.82 2.00
CA GLN A 301 18.81 -1.59 1.87
C GLN A 301 19.57 -1.47 0.53
N ARG A 302 19.72 -2.56 -0.26
CA ARG A 302 20.36 -2.51 -1.60
C ARG A 302 19.48 -1.75 -2.60
N ILE A 303 18.17 -1.97 -2.62
CA ILE A 303 17.28 -1.25 -3.56
C ILE A 303 17.18 0.25 -3.24
N LEU A 304 17.48 0.63 -1.99
CA LEU A 304 17.46 2.03 -1.52
C LEU A 304 18.75 2.81 -1.85
N LEU A 305 19.80 2.17 -2.39
CA LEU A 305 21.08 2.83 -2.68
C LEU A 305 20.96 4.05 -3.63
N PRO A 306 20.20 4.02 -4.73
CA PRO A 306 20.04 5.19 -5.62
C PRO A 306 19.31 6.36 -4.95
N LEU A 307 18.30 6.07 -4.13
CA LEU A 307 17.60 7.10 -3.36
C LEU A 307 18.52 7.70 -2.29
N ARG A 308 19.32 6.86 -1.62
CA ARG A 308 20.26 7.26 -0.55
C ARG A 308 21.45 8.07 -1.09
N SER A 309 21.91 7.83 -2.32
CA SER A 309 22.95 8.66 -2.96
C SER A 309 22.42 10.04 -3.36
N MET A 310 21.14 10.14 -3.76
CA MET A 310 20.50 11.42 -4.03
C MET A 310 20.06 12.17 -2.76
N TYR A 311 19.68 11.47 -1.69
CA TYR A 311 19.23 12.04 -0.42
C TYR A 311 19.86 11.31 0.76
N PRO A 312 21.06 11.73 1.24
CA PRO A 312 21.76 11.04 2.32
C PRO A 312 21.02 11.04 3.66
N ASN A 313 20.11 11.99 3.90
CA ASN A 313 19.29 12.10 5.12
C ASN A 313 18.06 11.17 5.07
N LEU A 314 18.30 9.89 4.77
CA LEU A 314 17.30 8.84 4.60
C LEU A 314 17.15 8.03 5.89
N GLU A 315 16.02 8.20 6.57
CA GLU A 315 15.67 7.61 7.86
C GLU A 315 14.59 6.54 7.70
N ASP A 316 14.58 5.54 8.57
CA ASP A 316 13.51 4.54 8.63
C ASP A 316 13.19 4.16 10.09
N ARG A 317 12.19 3.30 10.30
CA ARG A 317 11.77 2.83 11.63
C ARG A 317 12.93 2.23 12.44
N THR A 318 13.93 1.65 11.79
CA THR A 318 15.09 1.02 12.44
C THR A 318 16.16 2.02 12.83
N THR A 319 16.40 3.08 12.03
CA THR A 319 17.33 4.17 12.38
C THR A 319 16.77 5.06 13.48
N LEU A 320 15.45 5.32 13.47
CA LEU A 320 14.79 6.21 14.42
C LEU A 320 14.47 5.58 15.79
N THR A 321 14.69 4.28 16.00
CA THR A 321 14.30 3.59 17.25
C THR A 321 15.41 2.68 17.79
N THR A 322 15.50 2.58 19.12
CA THR A 322 16.38 1.62 19.79
C THR A 322 15.70 0.25 19.93
N ALA A 323 16.48 -0.81 20.14
CA ALA A 323 15.94 -2.15 20.41
C ALA A 323 15.05 -2.17 21.67
N ARG A 324 15.43 -1.42 22.72
CA ARG A 324 14.66 -1.27 23.96
C ARG A 324 13.30 -0.61 23.71
N GLU A 325 13.26 0.47 22.93
CA GLU A 325 12.00 1.15 22.59
C GLU A 325 11.06 0.25 21.77
N ARG A 326 11.60 -0.52 20.82
CA ARG A 326 10.82 -1.51 20.06
C ARG A 326 10.25 -2.59 20.97
N PHE A 327 11.06 -3.13 21.88
CA PHE A 327 10.62 -4.09 22.90
C PHE A 327 9.52 -3.52 23.82
N THR A 328 9.60 -2.24 24.22
CA THR A 328 8.52 -1.59 24.98
C THR A 328 7.17 -1.61 24.25
N VAL A 329 7.15 -1.55 22.91
CA VAL A 329 5.91 -1.70 22.14
C VAL A 329 5.51 -3.16 21.99
N TYR A 330 6.43 -4.09 21.71
CA TYR A 330 6.10 -5.52 21.52
C TYR A 330 5.59 -6.19 22.82
N GLY A 331 6.11 -5.76 23.97
CA GLY A 331 5.92 -6.42 25.25
C GLY A 331 6.82 -7.66 25.40
N GLU A 332 6.52 -8.49 26.40
CA GLU A 332 7.28 -9.72 26.67
C GLU A 332 7.14 -10.74 25.53
N GLU A 333 8.27 -11.11 24.94
CA GLU A 333 8.36 -12.20 23.98
C GLU A 333 9.06 -13.41 24.61
N PRO A 334 8.68 -14.66 24.27
CA PRO A 334 9.49 -15.81 24.66
C PRO A 334 10.83 -15.79 23.93
N ASP A 335 11.90 -16.23 24.60
CA ASP A 335 13.20 -16.40 23.96
C ASP A 335 13.14 -17.38 22.77
N PHE A 336 14.03 -17.18 21.80
CA PHE A 336 14.24 -18.20 20.77
C PHE A 336 15.05 -19.36 21.36
N PRO A 337 14.74 -20.62 21.03
CA PRO A 337 15.72 -21.69 21.21
C PRO A 337 16.98 -21.31 20.41
N PRO A 338 18.19 -21.62 20.91
CA PRO A 338 19.41 -21.36 20.16
C PRO A 338 19.34 -22.09 18.81
N PRO A 339 19.87 -21.49 17.71
CA PRO A 339 19.92 -22.17 16.43
C PRO A 339 20.66 -23.50 16.58
N PRO A 340 20.22 -24.59 15.91
CA PRO A 340 20.92 -25.86 15.97
C PRO A 340 22.37 -25.66 15.53
N PRO A 341 23.35 -26.31 16.19
CA PRO A 341 24.76 -26.11 15.87
C PRO A 341 25.02 -26.44 14.40
N PHE A 342 25.74 -25.55 13.70
CA PHE A 342 25.95 -25.69 12.26
C PHE A 342 26.89 -26.85 11.95
N ILE A 343 26.31 -28.00 11.59
CA ILE A 343 27.04 -29.16 11.12
C ILE A 343 27.28 -29.00 9.61
N LEU A 344 28.53 -28.70 9.23
CA LEU A 344 28.96 -28.78 7.84
C LEU A 344 28.68 -30.20 7.29
N PRO A 345 27.87 -30.35 6.22
CA PRO A 345 27.65 -31.66 5.62
C PRO A 345 28.97 -32.15 5.01
N LYS A 346 29.45 -33.32 5.45
CA LYS A 346 30.65 -33.97 4.91
C LYS A 346 30.37 -34.55 3.51
N ILE A 347 30.22 -33.67 2.53
CA ILE A 347 30.05 -34.03 1.12
C ILE A 347 31.36 -34.65 0.64
N ASN A 348 31.31 -35.93 0.26
CA ASN A 348 32.43 -36.61 -0.39
C ASN A 348 32.73 -35.91 -1.73
N GLU A 349 34.01 -35.65 -1.99
CA GLU A 349 34.53 -35.03 -3.20
C GLU A 349 33.97 -35.67 -4.49
N LYS A 350 33.83 -37.00 -4.52
CA LYS A 350 33.26 -37.74 -5.66
C LYS A 350 31.77 -37.45 -5.90
N ALA A 351 31.01 -37.17 -4.85
CA ALA A 351 29.62 -36.72 -4.97
C ALA A 351 29.54 -35.24 -5.40
N ARG A 352 30.53 -34.43 -5.01
CA ARG A 352 30.67 -33.03 -5.41
C ARG A 352 30.94 -32.87 -6.91
N LEU A 353 31.77 -33.76 -7.47
CA LEU A 353 32.06 -33.85 -8.91
C LEU A 353 30.84 -34.30 -9.72
N ALA A 354 30.19 -35.41 -9.33
CA ALA A 354 29.01 -35.92 -10.04
C ALA A 354 27.81 -34.93 -10.03
N ALA A 355 27.70 -34.09 -9.00
CA ALA A 355 26.72 -33.00 -8.94
C ALA A 355 27.09 -31.79 -9.82
N TRP A 356 28.38 -31.60 -10.12
CA TRP A 356 28.87 -30.56 -11.03
C TRP A 356 28.62 -30.96 -12.49
N GLU A 357 28.99 -32.19 -12.85
CA GLU A 357 28.85 -32.76 -14.21
C GLU A 357 27.39 -32.84 -14.69
N LYS A 358 26.43 -33.06 -13.78
CA LYS A 358 24.99 -33.11 -14.12
C LYS A 358 24.30 -31.74 -14.19
N ALA A 359 24.98 -30.66 -13.82
CA ALA A 359 24.36 -29.34 -13.77
C ALA A 359 24.55 -28.59 -15.10
N GLY A 360 23.53 -28.70 -15.97
CA GLY A 360 23.48 -28.08 -17.31
C GLY A 360 23.61 -26.54 -17.32
N PRO A 361 23.56 -25.89 -18.49
CA PRO A 361 23.88 -24.46 -18.64
C PRO A 361 23.02 -23.57 -17.74
N ARG A 362 23.67 -22.73 -16.90
CA ARG A 362 23.00 -22.01 -15.79
C ARG A 362 22.98 -20.49 -16.00
N PRO A 363 21.82 -19.89 -16.29
CA PRO A 363 21.61 -18.45 -16.24
C PRO A 363 20.97 -18.02 -14.90
N ARG A 364 21.70 -18.13 -13.78
CA ARG A 364 21.26 -17.58 -12.47
C ARG A 364 22.45 -17.05 -11.65
N PRO A 365 22.23 -16.07 -10.75
CA PRO A 365 23.27 -15.57 -9.84
C PRO A 365 23.85 -16.71 -9.00
N LEU A 366 25.17 -16.75 -8.88
CA LEU A 366 25.86 -17.89 -8.28
C LEU A 366 25.53 -18.02 -6.77
N PRO A 367 25.04 -19.19 -6.29
CA PRO A 367 25.24 -19.54 -4.89
C PRO A 367 26.75 -19.68 -4.62
N PRO A 368 27.20 -19.46 -3.37
CA PRO A 368 28.63 -19.39 -3.06
C PRO A 368 29.39 -20.68 -3.42
N PRO A 369 30.69 -20.58 -3.80
CA PRO A 369 31.49 -21.72 -4.25
C PRO A 369 31.44 -22.92 -3.31
N ALA A 370 31.31 -24.13 -3.86
CA ALA A 370 31.26 -25.36 -3.08
C ALA A 370 32.54 -25.51 -2.23
N GLY A 371 32.40 -25.44 -0.90
CA GLY A 371 33.51 -25.45 0.06
C GLY A 371 33.71 -24.14 0.84
N ARG A 372 33.10 -23.02 0.42
CA ARG A 372 32.97 -21.82 1.29
C ARG A 372 32.16 -22.18 2.55
N PRO A 373 32.58 -21.76 3.74
CA PRO A 373 31.70 -21.75 4.91
C PRO A 373 30.47 -20.90 4.61
N LYS A 374 29.29 -21.52 4.57
CA LYS A 374 28.01 -20.79 4.54
C LYS A 374 27.79 -20.19 5.91
N TYR A 375 27.78 -18.87 6.02
CA TYR A 375 27.58 -18.20 7.32
C TYR A 375 26.09 -18.21 7.69
N SER A 376 25.76 -18.10 8.99
CA SER A 376 24.36 -18.12 9.46
C SER A 376 23.49 -17.09 8.74
N HIS A 377 24.01 -15.88 8.51
CA HIS A 377 23.31 -14.80 7.81
C HIS A 377 23.10 -15.03 6.29
N GLU A 378 23.69 -16.07 5.72
CA GLU A 378 23.50 -16.48 4.32
C GLU A 378 22.42 -17.56 4.18
N LEU A 379 22.17 -18.30 5.27
CA LEU A 379 21.13 -19.32 5.39
C LEU A 379 19.85 -18.77 6.06
N GLU A 380 19.97 -17.73 6.88
CA GLU A 380 18.84 -16.99 7.44
C GLU A 380 18.14 -16.14 6.36
N GLY A 381 16.85 -16.42 6.15
CA GLY A 381 15.99 -15.65 5.26
C GLY A 381 16.04 -16.09 3.79
N TRP A 382 15.80 -15.14 2.88
CA TRP A 382 15.44 -15.43 1.49
C TRP A 382 16.55 -16.02 0.61
N TRP A 383 17.82 -15.84 0.97
CA TRP A 383 18.96 -16.18 0.08
C TRP A 383 19.39 -17.64 0.15
N GLY A 384 19.28 -18.29 1.33
CA GLY A 384 19.87 -19.61 1.55
C GLY A 384 19.24 -20.72 0.70
N TRP A 385 17.92 -20.69 0.55
CA TRP A 385 17.16 -21.82 0.00
C TRP A 385 17.17 -21.89 -1.54
N ILE A 386 17.34 -20.78 -2.25
CA ILE A 386 17.25 -20.76 -3.73
C ILE A 386 18.46 -21.43 -4.40
N GLY A 387 19.55 -21.61 -3.65
CA GLY A 387 20.68 -22.46 -4.02
C GLY A 387 20.62 -23.90 -3.48
N GLU A 388 19.51 -24.32 -2.85
CA GLU A 388 19.38 -25.60 -2.13
C GLU A 388 18.04 -26.36 -2.37
N SER A 389 16.97 -25.67 -2.77
CA SER A 389 15.59 -26.20 -2.84
C SER A 389 14.74 -25.42 -3.85
N ASP A 390 14.00 -26.13 -4.71
CA ASP A 390 12.97 -25.53 -5.59
C ASP A 390 11.69 -25.11 -4.83
N THR A 391 11.68 -25.21 -3.49
CA THR A 391 10.54 -24.89 -2.63
C THR A 391 10.91 -23.86 -1.56
N GLU A 392 10.09 -22.81 -1.44
CA GLU A 392 10.22 -21.79 -0.37
C GLU A 392 10.06 -22.49 0.99
N PRO A 393 11.08 -22.45 1.88
CA PRO A 393 11.02 -23.11 3.17
C PRO A 393 9.95 -22.48 4.07
N ALA A 394 9.57 -23.20 5.12
CA ALA A 394 8.77 -22.58 6.17
C ALA A 394 9.52 -21.34 6.72
N PRO A 395 8.90 -20.15 6.77
CA PRO A 395 9.56 -18.93 7.24
C PRO A 395 10.10 -19.12 8.66
N ALA A 396 11.26 -18.54 8.97
CA ALA A 396 11.90 -18.78 10.25
C ALA A 396 11.03 -18.26 11.41
N LEU A 397 11.22 -18.78 12.63
CA LEU A 397 10.53 -18.27 13.83
C LEU A 397 10.70 -16.75 14.00
N LYS A 398 11.87 -16.23 13.59
CA LYS A 398 12.23 -14.81 13.51
C LYS A 398 11.36 -14.06 12.51
N ASP A 399 11.25 -14.54 11.28
CA ASP A 399 10.41 -13.94 10.22
C ASP A 399 8.92 -13.99 10.57
N MET A 400 8.46 -15.09 11.17
CA MET A 400 7.08 -15.23 11.63
C MET A 400 6.77 -14.29 12.81
N ARG A 401 7.72 -14.03 13.71
CA ARG A 401 7.59 -13.03 14.78
C ARG A 401 7.59 -11.61 14.21
N ILE A 402 8.49 -11.32 13.26
CA ILE A 402 8.52 -10.08 12.49
C ILE A 402 7.16 -9.80 11.83
N ARG A 403 6.58 -10.80 11.15
CA ARG A 403 5.23 -10.69 10.57
C ARG A 403 4.14 -10.51 11.62
N SER A 404 4.24 -11.14 12.79
CA SER A 404 3.29 -10.96 13.91
C SER A 404 3.28 -9.54 14.51
N HIS A 405 4.21 -8.68 14.09
CA HIS A 405 4.30 -7.28 14.46
C HIS A 405 4.01 -6.32 13.29
N LYS A 406 3.55 -6.83 12.12
CA LYS A 406 3.27 -6.03 10.90
C LYS A 406 2.40 -4.83 11.24
N LEU A 407 1.29 -5.07 11.95
CA LEU A 407 0.30 -4.07 12.32
C LEU A 407 0.83 -2.98 13.26
N LEU A 408 1.76 -3.31 14.17
CA LEU A 408 2.38 -2.31 15.05
C LEU A 408 3.27 -1.34 14.28
N TRP A 409 4.00 -1.86 13.30
CA TRP A 409 4.88 -1.06 12.45
C TRP A 409 4.07 -0.21 11.47
N GLN A 410 3.01 -0.77 10.87
CA GLN A 410 2.05 0.01 10.09
C GLN A 410 1.37 1.10 10.94
N ALA A 411 1.09 0.86 12.23
CA ALA A 411 0.59 1.91 13.15
C ALA A 411 1.60 3.04 13.39
N LEU A 412 2.85 2.72 13.70
CA LEU A 412 3.91 3.72 13.85
C LEU A 412 4.08 4.52 12.55
N ASP A 413 4.24 3.82 11.42
CA ASP A 413 4.40 4.43 10.10
C ASP A 413 3.20 5.33 9.74
N TYR A 414 1.97 4.93 10.06
CA TYR A 414 0.76 5.71 9.82
C TYR A 414 0.79 7.05 10.58
N ILE A 415 1.23 7.05 11.85
CA ILE A 415 1.38 8.28 12.64
C ILE A 415 2.48 9.18 12.04
N ILE A 416 3.62 8.61 11.65
CA ILE A 416 4.71 9.39 11.02
C ILE A 416 4.28 9.99 9.68
N CYS A 417 3.67 9.20 8.79
CA CYS A 417 3.26 9.64 7.46
C CYS A 417 2.12 10.67 7.49
N THR A 418 1.20 10.58 8.45
CA THR A 418 0.09 11.54 8.58
C THR A 418 0.55 12.88 9.18
N GLN A 419 1.57 12.88 10.04
CA GLN A 419 2.16 14.09 10.64
C GLN A 419 3.41 14.64 9.92
N ALA A 420 3.84 14.01 8.82
CA ALA A 420 4.91 14.51 7.96
C ALA A 420 4.54 15.82 7.25
N ASP A 421 5.52 16.70 7.05
CA ASP A 421 5.28 18.03 6.45
C ASP A 421 5.01 17.93 4.94
N ALA A 422 5.48 16.86 4.29
CA ALA A 422 4.99 16.35 3.01
C ALA A 422 4.85 14.81 3.04
N PHE A 423 3.94 14.26 2.26
CA PHE A 423 3.87 12.81 1.98
C PHE A 423 3.99 12.56 0.48
N PHE A 424 4.68 11.49 0.09
CA PHE A 424 4.78 11.00 -1.29
C PHE A 424 4.48 9.51 -1.32
N SER A 425 3.57 9.09 -2.20
CA SER A 425 3.34 7.68 -2.49
C SER A 425 4.03 7.28 -3.79
N ALA A 426 4.79 6.19 -3.79
CA ALA A 426 5.25 5.53 -5.02
C ALA A 426 4.24 4.48 -5.53
N PHE A 427 3.29 4.09 -4.68
CA PHE A 427 2.25 3.10 -4.96
C PHE A 427 1.10 3.21 -3.94
N ASP A 428 -0.04 3.72 -4.39
CA ASP A 428 -1.22 4.13 -3.61
C ASP A 428 -2.49 3.34 -3.91
N GLU A 429 -2.59 2.76 -5.10
CA GLU A 429 -3.73 1.93 -5.53
C GLU A 429 -3.26 0.82 -6.48
N ASP A 430 -4.01 -0.28 -6.53
CA ASP A 430 -3.76 -1.43 -7.41
C ASP A 430 -4.29 -1.17 -8.86
N LYS A 431 -4.11 -2.14 -9.77
CA LYS A 431 -4.61 -2.06 -11.17
C LYS A 431 -6.11 -1.76 -11.30
N SER A 432 -6.90 -2.19 -10.32
CA SER A 432 -8.35 -2.05 -10.28
C SER A 432 -8.79 -0.91 -9.34
N GLY A 433 -7.86 -0.05 -8.91
CA GLY A 433 -8.11 1.04 -7.98
C GLY A 433 -8.22 0.61 -6.50
N HIS A 434 -7.95 -0.66 -6.16
CA HIS A 434 -8.05 -1.09 -4.76
C HIS A 434 -7.07 -0.30 -3.89
N PRO A 435 -7.53 0.24 -2.76
CA PRO A 435 -6.70 1.03 -1.87
C PRO A 435 -5.68 0.16 -1.12
N ASN A 436 -4.71 0.81 -0.51
CA ASN A 436 -3.64 0.21 0.27
C ASN A 436 -3.29 1.10 1.49
N PHE A 437 -2.14 0.83 2.12
CA PHE A 437 -1.64 1.63 3.24
C PHE A 437 -1.46 3.12 2.93
N ALA A 438 -0.93 3.47 1.75
CA ALA A 438 -0.70 4.85 1.35
C ALA A 438 -2.00 5.60 1.03
N SER A 439 -2.98 4.99 0.37
CA SER A 439 -4.28 5.66 0.15
C SER A 439 -5.03 5.92 1.47
N LEU A 440 -4.95 5.02 2.47
CA LEU A 440 -5.41 5.31 3.84
C LEU A 440 -4.67 6.51 4.47
N VAL A 441 -3.34 6.61 4.31
CA VAL A 441 -2.56 7.78 4.77
C VAL A 441 -3.04 9.05 4.06
N MET A 442 -3.25 9.00 2.74
CA MET A 442 -3.66 10.16 1.95
C MET A 442 -5.09 10.62 2.29
N GLY A 443 -6.00 9.70 2.57
CA GLY A 443 -7.34 10.01 3.05
C GLY A 443 -7.29 10.69 4.43
N HIS A 444 -6.55 10.14 5.39
CA HIS A 444 -6.36 10.79 6.70
C HIS A 444 -5.68 12.16 6.56
N ARG A 445 -4.71 12.34 5.65
CA ARG A 445 -4.10 13.66 5.41
C ARG A 445 -5.08 14.68 4.84
N VAL A 446 -6.06 14.27 4.02
CA VAL A 446 -7.15 15.14 3.55
C VAL A 446 -8.11 15.50 4.68
N TYR A 447 -8.55 14.51 5.47
CA TYR A 447 -9.39 14.72 6.66
C TYR A 447 -8.74 15.69 7.65
N ALA A 448 -7.45 15.51 7.95
CA ALA A 448 -6.66 16.37 8.84
C ALA A 448 -6.22 17.72 8.20
N GLY A 449 -6.87 18.12 7.10
CA GLY A 449 -6.67 19.37 6.38
C GLY A 449 -6.12 19.15 4.97
N ALA A 450 -6.95 19.36 3.94
CA ALA A 450 -6.60 19.18 2.52
C ALA A 450 -5.38 20.01 2.04
N SER A 451 -4.99 21.07 2.76
CA SER A 451 -3.77 21.83 2.52
C SER A 451 -2.47 21.11 2.91
N ARG A 452 -2.54 19.96 3.61
CA ARG A 452 -1.37 19.10 3.90
C ARG A 452 -0.80 18.55 2.59
N ARG A 453 0.36 19.06 2.19
CA ARG A 453 1.09 18.65 0.98
C ARG A 453 1.21 17.12 0.87
N THR A 454 0.56 16.56 -0.13
CA THR A 454 0.39 15.11 -0.32
C THR A 454 0.45 14.81 -1.80
N TYR A 455 1.54 14.20 -2.24
CA TYR A 455 1.77 13.89 -3.65
C TYR A 455 1.10 12.56 -4.03
N ARG A 456 0.35 12.56 -5.14
CA ARG A 456 -0.37 11.40 -5.70
C ARG A 456 0.10 11.12 -7.13
N PRO A 457 1.32 10.58 -7.34
CA PRO A 457 1.94 10.57 -8.66
C PRO A 457 1.21 9.60 -9.60
N GLU A 458 0.55 10.09 -10.65
CA GLU A 458 -0.11 9.24 -11.65
C GLU A 458 0.94 8.37 -12.37
N ARG A 459 1.05 7.09 -11.98
CA ARG A 459 2.17 6.23 -12.37
C ARG A 459 2.24 5.97 -13.88
N LYS A 460 1.08 5.92 -14.56
CA LYS A 460 0.97 5.67 -16.01
C LYS A 460 1.57 6.79 -16.89
N PRO A 461 1.21 8.08 -16.75
CA PRO A 461 1.91 9.17 -17.46
C PRO A 461 3.36 9.35 -16.99
N LEU A 462 3.67 9.09 -15.71
CA LEU A 462 5.03 9.22 -15.21
C LEU A 462 5.99 8.14 -15.76
N ALA A 463 5.53 6.90 -15.94
CA ALA A 463 6.32 5.85 -16.59
C ALA A 463 6.72 6.23 -18.03
N LYS A 464 5.81 6.84 -18.79
CA LYS A 464 6.13 7.37 -20.13
C LYS A 464 7.22 8.46 -20.10
N LEU A 465 7.18 9.36 -19.11
CA LEU A 465 8.24 10.36 -18.91
C LEU A 465 9.55 9.70 -18.49
N LEU A 466 9.53 8.77 -17.52
CA LEU A 466 10.73 8.07 -17.04
C LEU A 466 11.41 7.26 -18.17
N MET A 467 10.63 6.66 -19.08
CA MET A 467 11.17 5.96 -20.24
C MET A 467 11.96 6.87 -21.19
N GLN A 468 11.54 8.13 -21.38
CA GLN A 468 12.27 9.12 -22.19
C GLN A 468 13.67 9.46 -21.65
N VAL A 469 13.89 9.27 -20.34
CA VAL A 469 15.17 9.56 -19.68
C VAL A 469 15.90 8.31 -19.21
N ARG A 470 15.45 7.10 -19.54
CA ARG A 470 15.97 5.83 -19.02
C ARG A 470 17.50 5.76 -19.02
N ASP A 471 18.11 6.13 -20.15
CA ASP A 471 19.54 5.97 -20.39
C ASP A 471 20.40 7.12 -19.80
N HIS A 472 19.75 8.18 -19.28
CA HIS A 472 20.40 9.35 -18.67
C HIS A 472 19.65 9.88 -17.42
N MET A 473 18.97 8.98 -16.69
CA MET A 473 17.96 9.29 -15.67
C MET A 473 18.47 10.21 -14.54
N TYR A 474 19.77 10.19 -14.26
CA TYR A 474 20.38 10.96 -13.18
C TYR A 474 20.71 12.42 -13.55
N ASP A 475 20.64 12.82 -14.83
CA ASP A 475 20.80 14.21 -15.29
C ASP A 475 19.75 14.60 -16.36
N PRO A 476 18.45 14.63 -16.00
CA PRO A 476 17.38 14.90 -16.95
C PRO A 476 17.27 16.39 -17.32
N GLY A 477 17.02 16.67 -18.60
CA GLY A 477 16.89 18.03 -19.12
C GLY A 477 15.80 18.88 -18.44
N ARG A 478 15.96 20.21 -18.48
CA ARG A 478 15.06 21.17 -17.81
C ARG A 478 13.60 21.05 -18.23
N GLU A 479 13.35 20.70 -19.49
CA GLU A 479 11.99 20.49 -20.03
C GLU A 479 11.33 19.25 -19.42
N TRP A 480 12.06 18.14 -19.34
CA TRP A 480 11.60 16.94 -18.64
C TRP A 480 11.30 17.21 -17.16
N MET A 481 12.20 17.95 -16.49
CA MET A 481 12.02 18.34 -15.09
C MET A 481 10.76 19.20 -14.90
N ALA A 482 10.41 20.07 -15.85
CA ALA A 482 9.14 20.79 -15.83
C ALA A 482 7.93 19.87 -16.08
N ALA A 483 8.02 18.96 -17.07
CA ALA A 483 6.95 18.02 -17.39
C ALA A 483 6.61 17.06 -16.23
N ALA A 484 7.64 16.42 -15.65
CA ALA A 484 7.49 15.52 -14.50
C ALA A 484 6.91 16.25 -13.28
N ARG A 485 7.40 17.47 -12.99
CA ARG A 485 6.86 18.32 -11.92
C ARG A 485 5.38 18.65 -12.16
N ASN A 486 5.02 19.06 -13.37
CA ASN A 486 3.64 19.44 -13.71
C ASN A 486 2.69 18.24 -13.62
N SER A 487 3.11 17.06 -14.07
CA SER A 487 2.35 15.81 -13.92
C SER A 487 2.02 15.51 -12.46
N ILE A 488 3.02 15.54 -11.57
CA ILE A 488 2.80 15.27 -10.13
C ILE A 488 1.96 16.38 -9.47
N LEU A 489 2.17 17.65 -9.84
CA LEU A 489 1.43 18.76 -9.23
C LEU A 489 -0.05 18.79 -9.66
N LYS A 490 -0.40 18.35 -10.88
CA LYS A 490 -1.79 18.26 -11.34
C LYS A 490 -2.60 17.30 -10.47
N SER A 491 -2.14 16.05 -10.34
CA SER A 491 -2.80 15.02 -9.54
C SER A 491 -2.79 15.28 -8.02
N SER A 492 -1.92 16.19 -7.58
CA SER A 492 -1.86 16.69 -6.20
C SER A 492 -2.72 17.94 -5.95
N GLY A 493 -3.28 18.54 -7.01
CA GLY A 493 -4.15 19.71 -6.97
C GLY A 493 -5.63 19.37 -6.80
N GLU A 494 -6.51 20.37 -6.88
CA GLU A 494 -7.95 20.18 -6.68
C GLU A 494 -8.57 19.22 -7.71
N GLU A 495 -8.18 19.32 -9.00
CA GLU A 495 -8.64 18.38 -10.03
C GLU A 495 -8.32 16.92 -9.69
N GLY A 496 -7.09 16.64 -9.22
CA GLY A 496 -6.68 15.29 -8.83
C GLY A 496 -7.38 14.78 -7.57
N ILE A 497 -7.67 15.67 -6.62
CA ILE A 497 -8.48 15.35 -5.43
C ILE A 497 -9.93 15.05 -5.86
N ALA A 498 -10.51 15.85 -6.76
CA ALA A 498 -11.85 15.62 -7.29
C ALA A 498 -11.95 14.30 -8.09
N ALA A 499 -10.95 13.99 -8.91
CA ALA A 499 -10.87 12.72 -9.64
C ALA A 499 -10.80 11.52 -8.68
N ALA A 500 -9.93 11.57 -7.66
CA ALA A 500 -9.82 10.52 -6.65
C ALA A 500 -11.09 10.34 -5.80
N SER A 501 -11.91 11.39 -5.67
CA SER A 501 -13.24 11.30 -5.03
C SER A 501 -14.28 10.55 -5.87
N SER A 502 -14.01 10.32 -7.15
CA SER A 502 -14.87 9.56 -8.07
C SER A 502 -14.35 8.14 -8.30
N SER A 503 -13.03 7.94 -8.42
CA SER A 503 -12.44 6.61 -8.65
C SER A 503 -12.20 5.78 -7.38
N VAL A 504 -11.59 6.37 -6.34
CA VAL A 504 -11.11 5.62 -5.16
C VAL A 504 -12.19 5.51 -4.07
N ARG A 505 -13.04 6.54 -3.94
CA ARG A 505 -14.10 6.61 -2.91
C ARG A 505 -15.12 5.46 -2.97
N PRO A 506 -15.58 4.97 -4.14
CA PRO A 506 -16.44 3.77 -4.21
C PRO A 506 -15.77 2.50 -3.67
N LEU A 507 -14.44 2.43 -3.69
CA LEU A 507 -13.66 1.26 -3.25
C LEU A 507 -13.27 1.36 -1.76
N SER A 508 -12.99 2.57 -1.23
CA SER A 508 -12.98 2.82 0.21
C SER A 508 -13.11 4.29 0.59
N PHE A 509 -14.13 4.60 1.40
CA PHE A 509 -14.34 5.91 2.01
C PHE A 509 -13.16 6.40 2.86
N LEU A 510 -12.36 5.49 3.46
CA LEU A 510 -11.17 5.87 4.24
C LEU A 510 -10.04 6.46 3.39
N SER A 511 -10.02 6.12 2.10
CA SER A 511 -9.04 6.64 1.14
C SER A 511 -9.44 8.02 0.60
N HIS A 512 -10.73 8.32 0.59
CA HIS A 512 -11.26 9.63 0.25
C HIS A 512 -12.43 10.04 1.17
N PRO A 513 -12.16 10.59 2.37
CA PRO A 513 -13.16 10.84 3.42
C PRO A 513 -14.03 12.10 3.20
N LEU A 514 -14.09 12.63 1.97
CA LEU A 514 -14.95 13.77 1.61
C LEU A 514 -16.20 13.27 0.85
N PRO A 515 -17.36 13.93 1.01
CA PRO A 515 -17.60 15.05 1.92
C PRO A 515 -17.88 14.64 3.38
N GLU A 516 -18.33 13.41 3.67
CA GLU A 516 -19.06 13.12 4.92
C GLU A 516 -18.25 13.31 6.20
N CYS A 517 -16.94 13.12 6.20
CA CYS A 517 -16.11 13.23 7.40
C CYS A 517 -15.69 14.66 7.78
N VAL A 518 -15.89 15.64 6.89
CA VAL A 518 -15.38 17.01 7.08
C VAL A 518 -16.45 18.08 6.84
N CYS A 519 -17.45 17.79 6.00
CA CYS A 519 -18.35 18.80 5.46
C CYS A 519 -19.64 18.94 6.27
N SER A 520 -19.93 20.18 6.69
CA SER A 520 -21.19 20.54 7.34
C SER A 520 -22.25 20.87 6.28
N ARG A 521 -23.25 20.00 6.11
CA ARG A 521 -24.32 20.15 5.09
C ARG A 521 -25.32 21.28 5.41
N ASN A 522 -25.28 21.84 6.63
CA ASN A 522 -26.30 22.77 7.16
C ASN A 522 -26.01 24.27 6.96
N GLN A 523 -24.98 24.66 6.21
CA GLN A 523 -24.78 26.08 5.87
C GLN A 523 -25.70 26.50 4.73
N SER A 524 -26.62 27.42 5.03
CA SER A 524 -27.44 28.10 4.02
C SER A 524 -26.56 28.90 3.04
N GLN A 525 -27.11 29.24 1.87
CA GLN A 525 -26.31 29.68 0.74
C GLN A 525 -25.60 31.05 0.94
N SER A 526 -26.06 31.88 1.87
CA SER A 526 -25.78 33.32 1.97
C SER A 526 -24.38 33.74 2.46
N GLU A 527 -23.59 32.85 3.05
CA GLU A 527 -22.24 33.20 3.56
C GLU A 527 -21.14 32.52 2.74
N ALA A 528 -20.33 33.32 2.03
CA ALA A 528 -19.37 32.83 1.06
C ALA A 528 -18.07 32.24 1.67
N GLU A 529 -17.69 32.67 2.88
CA GLU A 529 -16.37 32.44 3.48
C GLU A 529 -16.41 31.71 4.84
N ALA A 530 -17.52 31.04 5.16
CA ALA A 530 -17.65 30.28 6.40
C ALA A 530 -16.78 29.00 6.39
N PRO A 531 -16.02 28.70 7.46
CA PRO A 531 -15.28 27.43 7.58
C PRO A 531 -16.26 26.24 7.57
N GLY A 532 -15.83 25.12 6.97
CA GLY A 532 -16.65 23.90 6.82
C GLY A 532 -17.46 23.81 5.51
N ARG A 533 -17.51 24.88 4.69
CA ARG A 533 -18.09 24.83 3.33
C ARG A 533 -17.17 24.07 2.37
N CYS A 534 -17.57 22.89 1.94
CA CYS A 534 -16.77 22.05 1.04
C CYS A 534 -16.94 22.37 -0.46
N PRO A 535 -15.95 22.04 -1.32
CA PRO A 535 -15.98 22.30 -2.76
C PRO A 535 -17.19 21.70 -3.47
N GLU A 536 -17.63 22.32 -4.57
CA GLU A 536 -18.86 21.91 -5.26
C GLU A 536 -18.79 20.49 -5.84
N TRP A 537 -17.63 20.06 -6.35
CA TRP A 537 -17.45 18.70 -6.88
C TRP A 537 -17.76 17.65 -5.81
N SER A 538 -17.34 17.88 -4.55
CA SER A 538 -17.57 16.94 -3.45
C SER A 538 -19.05 16.75 -3.10
N ARG A 539 -19.91 17.71 -3.47
CA ARG A 539 -21.36 17.63 -3.27
C ARG A 539 -22.05 16.84 -4.39
N ARG A 540 -21.46 16.77 -5.59
CA ARG A 540 -22.03 16.06 -6.75
C ARG A 540 -21.77 14.55 -6.68
N SER A 541 -20.67 14.12 -6.07
CA SER A 541 -20.33 12.70 -5.82
C SER A 541 -21.27 11.96 -4.85
N GLY A 542 -22.36 12.59 -4.38
CA GLY A 542 -23.44 11.96 -3.62
C GLY A 542 -24.78 11.86 -4.38
N LEU A 543 -24.82 12.27 -5.66
CA LEU A 543 -26.04 12.28 -6.50
C LEU A 543 -26.01 11.28 -7.67
N ALA A 544 -24.85 10.68 -7.96
CA ALA A 544 -24.73 9.59 -8.92
C ALA A 544 -25.19 8.27 -8.29
N GLY A 545 -26.51 8.13 -8.13
CA GLY A 545 -27.12 6.81 -7.92
C GLY A 545 -26.97 5.94 -9.17
N PHE A 546 -26.98 4.62 -9.00
CA PHE A 546 -27.18 3.71 -10.14
C PHE A 546 -28.56 3.98 -10.73
N GLY A 547 -28.58 4.50 -11.96
CA GLY A 547 -29.74 4.51 -12.84
C GLY A 547 -29.49 3.51 -13.96
N ASP A 548 -30.55 2.82 -14.39
CA ASP A 548 -30.44 1.60 -15.17
C ASP A 548 -29.69 1.79 -16.49
N THR A 549 -28.79 0.86 -16.79
CA THR A 549 -28.33 0.56 -18.15
C THR A 549 -28.65 -0.91 -18.36
N GLU A 550 -29.66 -1.17 -19.20
CA GLU A 550 -30.24 -2.50 -19.38
C GLU A 550 -29.27 -3.48 -20.04
N GLU A 551 -29.55 -4.78 -19.87
CA GLU A 551 -28.85 -5.83 -20.59
C GLU A 551 -29.11 -5.73 -22.09
N GLN A 552 -28.05 -5.65 -22.90
CA GLN A 552 -28.09 -6.16 -24.26
C GLN A 552 -26.71 -6.71 -24.67
N ASP A 553 -26.73 -8.01 -24.94
CA ASP A 553 -25.87 -8.76 -25.85
C ASP A 553 -24.35 -8.72 -25.60
N MET A 554 -23.88 -9.74 -24.85
CA MET A 554 -22.67 -10.43 -25.29
C MET A 554 -23.01 -11.17 -26.59
N ASP A 555 -22.32 -10.87 -27.69
CA ASP A 555 -22.03 -11.93 -28.66
C ASP A 555 -20.79 -11.63 -29.50
N PHE A 556 -20.31 -12.70 -30.14
CA PHE A 556 -19.25 -12.79 -31.13
C PHE A 556 -17.78 -12.55 -30.73
N MET A 557 -16.98 -13.53 -31.14
CA MET A 557 -15.53 -13.62 -31.01
C MET A 557 -14.98 -13.84 -32.43
N ASP A 558 -13.83 -13.24 -32.73
CA ASP A 558 -12.90 -13.63 -33.81
C ASP A 558 -13.41 -13.69 -35.27
N SER A 559 -12.97 -12.73 -36.09
CA SER A 559 -12.46 -13.06 -37.44
C SER A 559 -11.47 -12.00 -37.94
N VAL A 560 -10.42 -12.47 -38.62
CA VAL A 560 -9.47 -11.66 -39.40
C VAL A 560 -9.91 -11.67 -40.85
N GLU A 561 -9.86 -10.53 -41.55
CA GLU A 561 -9.49 -10.50 -42.99
C GLU A 561 -9.13 -9.09 -43.47
N GLU A 562 -8.46 -9.02 -44.62
CA GLU A 562 -8.03 -7.79 -45.30
C GLU A 562 -9.08 -7.36 -46.33
N GLU A 563 -9.28 -6.06 -46.57
CA GLU A 563 -9.95 -5.58 -47.80
C GLU A 563 -9.16 -4.46 -48.48
N GLU A 564 -8.89 -4.67 -49.78
CA GLU A 564 -8.35 -3.64 -50.67
C GLU A 564 -9.45 -2.61 -51.04
N LEU A 565 -9.08 -1.35 -51.22
CA LEU A 565 -9.99 -0.35 -51.79
C LEU A 565 -9.81 -0.25 -53.32
N PRO A 566 -10.89 -0.40 -54.12
CA PRO A 566 -10.77 -0.60 -55.56
C PRO A 566 -10.54 0.68 -56.37
N LEU A 567 -9.86 0.50 -57.50
CA LEU A 567 -9.68 1.51 -58.56
C LEU A 567 -11.01 1.96 -59.18
N ASN A 568 -11.07 3.24 -59.59
CA ASN A 568 -11.69 3.57 -60.87
C ASN A 568 -11.06 4.81 -61.54
N SER A 569 -11.27 4.94 -62.86
CA SER A 569 -10.42 5.74 -63.78
C SER A 569 -11.10 7.03 -64.29
N THR A 570 -10.38 8.06 -64.79
CA THR A 570 -9.81 8.11 -66.15
C THR A 570 -9.03 9.43 -66.46
N ALA A 571 -8.30 9.43 -67.58
CA ALA A 571 -8.00 10.60 -68.47
C ALA A 571 -6.87 11.62 -68.15
N ALA A 572 -5.62 11.18 -68.30
CA ALA A 572 -4.63 11.63 -69.32
C ALA A 572 -4.25 13.13 -69.62
N ALA A 573 -2.93 13.32 -69.78
CA ALA A 573 -2.20 14.07 -70.84
C ALA A 573 -1.40 15.37 -70.50
N ALA A 574 -0.34 15.57 -71.30
CA ALA A 574 0.65 16.68 -71.34
C ALA A 574 1.66 16.80 -70.15
N VAL A 575 2.92 17.26 -70.29
CA VAL A 575 4.09 17.01 -71.19
C VAL A 575 5.08 18.20 -71.12
N ASP A 576 6.39 17.88 -71.03
CA ASP A 576 7.60 18.67 -71.37
C ASP A 576 8.33 19.61 -70.34
N ARG A 577 9.67 19.37 -70.24
CA ARG A 577 10.81 20.31 -69.94
C ARG A 577 10.91 20.94 -68.52
N LEU A 578 12.06 21.35 -67.97
CA LEU A 578 13.54 21.23 -68.19
C LEU A 578 14.24 21.74 -66.88
N ALA A 579 15.54 21.59 -66.54
CA ALA A 579 16.75 21.05 -67.19
C ALA A 579 17.75 20.44 -66.16
N VAL A 580 18.92 20.00 -66.66
CA VAL A 580 20.11 19.49 -65.96
C VAL A 580 21.16 20.59 -65.71
N VAL A 581 21.90 20.55 -64.58
CA VAL A 581 23.34 20.91 -64.42
C VAL A 581 23.96 19.97 -63.33
N ASP A 582 25.29 19.87 -63.23
CA ASP A 582 26.01 18.65 -62.81
C ASP A 582 27.31 18.85 -61.96
N SER A 583 27.77 17.75 -61.33
CA SER A 583 29.18 17.36 -61.00
C SER A 583 29.98 17.81 -59.75
N ALA A 584 30.89 16.88 -59.35
CA ALA A 584 32.09 16.96 -58.48
C ALA A 584 31.92 17.09 -56.93
N GLU A 585 32.82 16.66 -56.02
CA GLU A 585 33.92 15.64 -55.90
C GLU A 585 34.39 15.65 -54.39
N ARG A 586 35.16 14.72 -53.76
CA ARG A 586 35.55 13.30 -53.95
C ARG A 586 36.49 12.82 -52.80
N SER A 587 36.45 11.52 -52.42
CA SER A 587 37.35 10.80 -51.47
C SER A 587 37.32 11.26 -49.98
N PRO A 588 37.81 10.41 -49.03
CA PRO A 588 39.24 10.34 -48.69
C PRO A 588 39.89 8.95 -48.88
N SER A 589 41.18 8.83 -48.56
CA SER A 589 42.05 7.67 -48.79
C SER A 589 42.47 6.92 -47.51
N GLU A 590 42.86 5.64 -47.67
CA GLU A 590 43.55 4.83 -46.66
C GLU A 590 45.07 4.81 -46.90
N ASP A 591 45.85 4.85 -45.82
CA ASP A 591 47.30 4.57 -45.72
C ASP A 591 47.62 4.40 -44.21
N ALA A 592 48.62 3.64 -43.72
CA ALA A 592 49.33 2.43 -44.18
C ALA A 592 50.27 1.95 -43.03
N PHE A 593 50.88 0.75 -43.17
CA PHE A 593 51.89 0.12 -42.27
C PHE A 593 51.41 -0.33 -40.88
N MET A 594 51.52 -1.58 -40.41
CA MET A 594 52.39 -2.77 -40.66
C MET A 594 53.81 -2.75 -40.06
N ALA A 595 53.95 -3.52 -38.97
CA ALA A 595 55.10 -4.28 -38.45
C ALA A 595 54.57 -5.04 -37.20
N GLU A 596 54.20 -6.33 -37.19
CA GLU A 596 54.75 -7.57 -37.79
C GLU A 596 55.94 -8.17 -37.01
N VAL A 597 55.99 -9.52 -36.94
CA VAL A 597 56.91 -10.40 -36.17
C VAL A 597 56.64 -10.45 -34.64
N ASP A 598 56.49 -11.58 -33.94
CA ASP A 598 56.02 -12.99 -34.19
C ASP A 598 55.82 -13.66 -32.78
N GLU A 599 55.58 -14.96 -32.49
CA GLU A 599 55.68 -16.25 -33.21
C GLU A 599 54.79 -17.36 -32.54
N ASP A 600 54.35 -18.35 -33.32
CA ASP A 600 54.22 -19.80 -33.03
C ASP A 600 53.16 -20.54 -32.13
N ASN A 601 52.46 -21.47 -32.82
CA ASN A 601 52.14 -22.90 -32.54
C ASN A 601 51.24 -23.38 -31.35
N ASP A 602 49.97 -23.65 -31.71
CA ASP A 602 49.21 -24.87 -31.35
C ASP A 602 49.87 -26.10 -32.05
N PRO A 603 49.76 -27.36 -31.53
CA PRO A 603 48.72 -28.25 -32.07
C PRO A 603 48.19 -29.36 -31.13
N ASN A 604 46.87 -29.63 -31.15
CA ASN A 604 46.26 -30.82 -31.79
C ASN A 604 44.75 -31.03 -31.44
N ASP A 605 43.97 -31.33 -32.49
CA ASP A 605 42.68 -32.08 -32.57
C ASP A 605 41.60 -31.93 -31.45
#